data_AF-A0A0S7WSS3-F1
#
_entry.id   AF-A0A0S7WSS3-F1
#
_cell.length_a   1.000
_cell.length_b   1.000
_cell.length_c   1.000
_cell.angle_alpha   90.00
_cell.angle_beta   90.00
_cell.angle_gamma   90.00
#
_symmetry.space_group_name_H-M   'P 1'
#
loop_
_entity.id
_entity.type
_entity.pdbx_description
1 polymer ?
#
loop_
_entity_poly.entity_id
_entity_poly.type
_entity_poly.pdbx_seq_one_letter_code
_entity_poly.pdbx_strand_id
1 'polypeptide(L)'
;MDDSETGFEELSLQSIVADVIDIEATEVDPMWVRVRGRLRLPAEAAMHHLTTQLGPHGMLPHLRSEETRVVLLIAPARAPGRSRRLVNLIFFLLTVATTLIAGAGAAGVNPFADRWGFLAGIPFSAALLTILGAHEFGHYLTCRRHRVVATLPYFIPSPFPLLGTFGAVIRIKSPIPSRRALLEIGLAGPVAGLIFAIPATFVGLKLSQPLEIGAIGEGAITFGNSLLFSFMINLALGGIGEGYDIILHPVALAGWVGLYVTALNLLPGGQLDGGHIAYALLGRRHRPVALGTLLVLIVLGTLASQVWLVVAMLLVVTGLRHPPPLNDITPLDG
;
A
#
# COMPACT_ATOMS: atom_id res chain seq x y z
N MET A 1 -5.38 5.01 46.83
CA MET A 1 -4.70 3.84 46.23
C MET A 1 -4.68 4.14 44.74
N ASP A 2 -3.70 4.84 44.20
CA ASP A 2 -2.37 5.21 44.70
C ASP A 2 -1.93 6.50 43.96
N ASP A 3 -1.82 7.63 44.67
CA ASP A 3 -1.30 8.90 44.12
C ASP A 3 0.25 8.94 44.15
N SER A 4 0.90 7.87 44.62
CA SER A 4 2.37 7.78 44.71
C SER A 4 3.03 7.07 43.52
N GLU A 5 2.28 6.27 42.74
CA GLU A 5 2.78 5.65 41.50
C GLU A 5 2.92 6.67 40.36
N THR A 6 1.98 7.62 40.23
CA THR A 6 2.01 8.64 39.17
C THR A 6 3.19 9.61 39.31
N GLY A 7 3.53 10.03 40.53
CA GLY A 7 4.65 10.95 40.77
C GLY A 7 6.04 10.33 40.60
N PHE A 8 6.21 9.03 40.87
CA PHE A 8 7.48 8.32 40.66
C PHE A 8 7.71 8.00 39.17
N GLU A 9 6.65 7.65 38.43
CA GLU A 9 6.70 7.53 36.98
C GLU A 9 7.03 8.87 36.30
N GLU A 10 6.50 9.99 36.81
CA GLU A 10 6.70 11.33 36.25
C GLU A 10 8.15 11.84 36.43
N LEU A 11 8.76 11.63 37.61
CA LEU A 11 10.17 11.96 37.87
C LEU A 11 11.14 11.10 37.05
N SER A 12 10.84 9.81 36.92
CA SER A 12 11.57 8.88 36.04
C SER A 12 11.53 9.34 34.58
N LEU A 13 10.34 9.63 34.06
CA LEU A 13 10.13 10.11 32.69
C LEU A 13 10.87 11.42 32.41
N GLN A 14 10.81 12.39 33.32
CA GLN A 14 11.51 13.66 33.15
C GLN A 14 13.03 13.48 33.09
N SER A 15 13.59 12.61 33.94
CA SER A 15 15.04 12.31 33.90
C SER A 15 15.46 11.66 32.58
N ILE A 16 14.71 10.64 32.11
CA ILE A 16 14.96 9.94 30.84
C ILE A 16 14.89 10.92 29.66
N VAL A 17 13.95 11.86 29.68
CA VAL A 17 13.80 12.85 28.60
C VAL A 17 14.87 13.94 28.67
N ALA A 18 15.26 14.38 29.87
CA ALA A 18 16.28 15.42 30.07
C ALA A 18 17.68 15.01 29.57
N ASP A 19 17.98 13.71 29.53
CA ASP A 19 19.22 13.18 28.94
C ASP A 19 19.32 13.46 27.42
N VAL A 20 18.17 13.68 26.77
CA VAL A 20 18.06 13.69 25.32
C VAL A 20 17.54 15.03 24.77
N ILE A 21 16.72 15.73 25.54
CA ILE A 21 16.08 16.99 25.17
C ILE A 21 16.35 18.03 26.25
N ASP A 22 16.77 19.21 25.81
CA ASP A 22 16.74 20.42 26.63
C ASP A 22 15.30 20.94 26.72
N ILE A 23 14.67 20.66 27.85
CA ILE A 23 13.22 20.83 28.07
C ILE A 23 12.90 22.31 28.22
N GLU A 24 12.06 22.84 27.33
CA GLU A 24 11.53 24.21 27.40
C GLU A 24 10.11 24.24 27.98
N ALA A 25 9.30 23.23 27.64
CA ALA A 25 7.93 23.08 28.16
C ALA A 25 7.52 21.61 28.20
N THR A 26 6.70 21.26 29.18
CA THR A 26 6.10 19.92 29.32
C THR A 26 4.61 20.07 29.54
N GLU A 27 3.82 19.37 28.74
CA GLU A 27 2.37 19.22 28.90
C GLU A 27 2.08 17.76 29.24
N VAL A 28 1.33 17.53 30.31
CA VAL A 28 0.97 16.20 30.80
C VAL A 28 -0.53 16.02 30.65
N ASP A 29 -0.93 14.94 30.00
CA ASP A 29 -2.31 14.50 29.85
C ASP A 29 -2.41 13.04 30.35
N PRO A 30 -3.57 12.57 30.83
CA PRO A 30 -3.73 11.18 31.27
C PRO A 30 -3.36 10.12 30.22
N MET A 31 -3.33 10.48 28.95
CA MET A 31 -3.03 9.58 27.84
C MET A 31 -1.69 9.81 27.15
N TRP A 32 -1.00 10.91 27.42
CA TRP A 32 0.25 11.25 26.76
C TRP A 32 1.05 12.32 27.52
N VAL A 33 2.37 12.29 27.32
CA VAL A 33 3.26 13.36 27.77
C VAL A 33 3.87 14.03 26.55
N ARG A 34 3.74 15.36 26.44
CA ARG A 34 4.33 16.15 25.37
C ARG A 34 5.43 17.02 25.94
N VAL A 35 6.63 16.85 25.43
CA VAL A 35 7.80 17.64 25.80
C VAL A 35 8.26 18.44 24.59
N ARG A 36 8.39 19.76 24.74
CA ARG A 36 8.91 20.66 23.72
C ARG A 36 10.28 21.18 24.14
N GLY A 37 11.24 21.16 23.22
CA GLY A 37 12.60 21.56 23.53
C GLY A 37 13.57 21.49 22.35
N ARG A 38 14.87 21.45 22.66
CA ARG A 38 15.95 21.23 21.69
C ARG A 38 16.62 19.89 21.93
N LEU A 39 16.92 19.14 20.87
CA LEU A 39 17.64 17.87 21.01
C LEU A 39 19.10 18.12 21.43
N ARG A 40 19.56 17.34 22.41
CA ARG A 40 20.97 17.29 22.86
C ARG A 40 21.80 16.30 22.04
N LEU A 41 21.14 15.31 21.46
CA LEU A 41 21.73 14.26 20.63
C LEU A 41 21.16 14.31 19.21
N PRO A 42 21.87 13.75 18.21
CA PRO A 42 21.26 13.49 16.90
C PRO A 42 19.93 12.74 17.05
N ALA A 43 18.92 13.11 16.25
CA ALA A 43 17.55 12.60 16.41
C ALA A 43 17.44 11.06 16.40
N GLU A 44 18.29 10.37 15.64
CA GLU A 44 18.32 8.92 15.60
C GLU A 44 18.87 8.30 16.89
N ALA A 45 19.97 8.85 17.42
CA ALA A 45 20.55 8.44 18.70
C ALA A 45 19.58 8.72 19.86
N ALA A 46 18.92 9.89 19.82
CA ALA A 46 17.87 10.27 20.74
C ALA A 46 16.71 9.25 20.75
N MET A 47 16.19 8.88 19.57
CA MET A 47 15.13 7.88 19.45
C MET A 47 15.55 6.51 19.97
N HIS A 48 16.77 6.07 19.67
CA HIS A 48 17.28 4.78 20.16
C HIS A 48 17.35 4.78 21.69
N HIS A 49 17.87 5.84 22.30
CA HIS A 49 17.94 5.99 23.75
C HIS A 49 16.53 5.98 24.38
N LEU A 50 15.63 6.83 23.91
CA LEU A 50 14.26 6.93 24.41
C LEU A 50 13.51 5.61 24.25
N THR A 51 13.63 4.93 23.10
CA THR A 51 12.93 3.65 22.88
C THR A 51 13.45 2.54 23.80
N THR A 52 14.76 2.55 24.12
CA THR A 52 15.38 1.56 25.01
C THR A 52 14.94 1.76 26.46
N GLN A 53 14.84 3.01 26.91
CA GLN A 53 14.46 3.35 28.28
C GLN A 53 12.94 3.28 28.49
N LEU A 54 12.14 3.76 27.53
CA LEU A 54 10.67 3.83 27.64
C LEU A 54 9.97 2.51 27.25
N GLY A 55 10.59 1.71 26.39
CA GLY A 55 10.04 0.45 25.90
C GLY A 55 9.67 -0.56 27.01
N PRO A 56 10.52 -0.81 28.03
CA PRO A 56 10.19 -1.67 29.17
C PRO A 56 8.96 -1.23 29.96
N HIS A 57 8.67 0.07 29.97
CA HIS A 57 7.48 0.65 30.61
C HIS A 57 6.25 0.66 29.69
N GLY A 58 6.35 0.04 28.50
CA GLY A 58 5.25 0.02 27.54
C GLY A 58 4.92 1.40 26.98
N MET A 59 5.90 2.31 26.90
CA MET A 59 5.74 3.65 26.34
C MET A 59 6.52 3.79 25.03
N LEU A 60 5.94 4.50 24.06
CA LEU A 60 6.57 4.78 22.76
C LEU A 60 6.85 6.27 22.58
N PRO A 61 8.11 6.65 22.32
CA PRO A 61 8.45 8.03 21.96
C PRO A 61 8.07 8.31 20.50
N HIS A 62 7.58 9.51 20.25
CA HIS A 62 7.26 10.03 18.94
C HIS A 62 7.87 11.43 18.78
N LEU A 63 8.94 11.52 18.00
CA LEU A 63 9.68 12.76 17.75
C LEU A 63 9.16 13.45 16.48
N ARG A 64 8.76 14.71 16.65
CA ARG A 64 8.35 15.62 15.58
C ARG A 64 9.14 16.92 15.62
N SER A 65 9.39 17.49 14.44
CA SER A 65 9.90 18.86 14.32
C SER A 65 8.76 19.87 14.34
N GLU A 66 8.90 20.96 15.08
CA GLU A 66 8.00 22.12 15.08
C GLU A 66 8.86 23.39 14.91
N GLU A 67 9.01 23.81 13.66
CA GLU A 67 9.88 24.93 13.23
C GLU A 67 11.35 24.75 13.68
N THR A 68 11.76 25.44 14.75
CA THR A 68 13.12 25.40 15.31
C THR A 68 13.22 24.54 16.58
N ARG A 69 12.14 23.84 16.92
CA ARG A 69 11.99 23.03 18.13
C ARG A 69 11.61 21.61 17.81
N VAL A 70 11.84 20.76 18.79
CA VAL A 70 11.47 19.36 18.76
C VAL A 70 10.35 19.15 19.76
N VAL A 71 9.36 18.38 19.33
CA VAL A 71 8.26 17.92 20.16
C VAL A 71 8.39 16.41 20.29
N LEU A 72 8.63 15.95 21.50
CA LEU A 72 8.56 14.55 21.89
C LEU A 72 7.19 14.27 22.49
N LEU A 73 6.42 13.39 21.85
CA LEU A 73 5.19 12.85 22.39
C LEU A 73 5.46 11.43 22.89
N ILE A 74 5.18 11.16 24.16
CA ILE A 74 5.28 9.84 24.78
C ILE A 74 3.87 9.34 25.01
N ALA A 75 3.55 8.18 24.48
CA ALA A 75 2.22 7.58 24.61
C ALA A 75 2.31 6.07 24.87
N PRO A 76 1.28 5.46 25.50
CA PRO A 76 1.28 4.02 25.75
C PRO A 76 1.35 3.21 24.45
N ALA A 77 2.23 2.21 24.43
CA ALA A 77 2.34 1.23 23.39
C ALA A 77 1.09 0.35 23.37
N ARG A 78 0.19 0.57 22.40
CA ARG A 78 -0.95 -0.35 22.22
C ARG A 78 -0.45 -1.70 21.70
N ALA A 79 -0.68 -2.75 22.48
CA ALA A 79 -0.39 -4.11 22.04
C ALA A 79 -1.14 -4.40 20.73
N PRO A 80 -0.45 -4.86 19.68
CA PRO A 80 -1.09 -5.13 18.40
C PRO A 80 -2.11 -6.27 18.55
N GLY A 81 -3.37 -6.01 18.18
CA GLY A 81 -4.44 -7.00 18.29
C GLY A 81 -4.13 -8.31 17.55
N ARG A 82 -4.66 -9.44 18.03
CA ARG A 82 -4.41 -10.78 17.43
C ARG A 82 -4.82 -10.83 15.95
N SER A 83 -4.00 -11.49 15.13
CA SER A 83 -4.33 -11.75 13.72
C SER A 83 -5.19 -13.01 13.61
N ARG A 84 -6.35 -12.91 12.95
CA ARG A 84 -7.26 -14.06 12.75
C ARG A 84 -6.91 -14.79 11.47
N ARG A 85 -5.92 -15.69 11.51
CA ARG A 85 -5.41 -16.44 10.33
C ARG A 85 -6.51 -17.17 9.55
N LEU A 86 -7.53 -17.68 10.26
CA LEU A 86 -8.70 -18.31 9.64
C LEU A 86 -9.46 -17.35 8.72
N VAL A 87 -9.61 -16.08 9.11
CA VAL A 87 -10.27 -15.08 8.27
C VAL A 87 -9.48 -14.85 6.99
N ASN A 88 -8.16 -14.70 7.09
CA ASN A 88 -7.28 -14.57 5.93
C ASN A 88 -7.41 -15.76 4.97
N LEU A 89 -7.45 -16.99 5.51
CA LEU A 89 -7.60 -18.20 4.72
C LEU A 89 -8.96 -18.26 4.01
N ILE A 90 -10.06 -17.97 4.72
CA ILE A 90 -11.41 -17.94 4.12
C ILE A 90 -11.46 -16.92 2.99
N PHE A 91 -10.96 -15.71 3.23
CA PHE A 91 -10.93 -14.63 2.23
C PHE A 91 -10.07 -14.99 1.02
N PHE A 92 -8.93 -15.65 1.23
CA PHE A 92 -8.10 -16.17 0.15
C PHE A 92 -8.83 -17.23 -0.68
N LEU A 93 -9.46 -18.23 -0.04
CA LEU A 93 -10.21 -19.28 -0.76
C LEU A 93 -11.39 -18.71 -1.55
N LEU A 94 -12.12 -17.75 -0.97
CA LEU A 94 -13.19 -17.04 -1.68
C LEU A 94 -12.65 -16.28 -2.88
N THR A 95 -11.50 -15.62 -2.74
CA THR A 95 -10.86 -14.87 -3.83
C THR A 95 -10.38 -15.81 -4.94
N VAL A 96 -9.85 -16.99 -4.60
CA VAL A 96 -9.53 -18.04 -5.58
C VAL A 96 -10.79 -18.43 -6.36
N ALA A 97 -11.91 -18.70 -5.68
CA ALA A 97 -13.15 -19.07 -6.34
C ALA A 97 -13.66 -17.97 -7.29
N THR A 98 -13.72 -16.72 -6.84
CA THR A 98 -14.21 -15.60 -7.67
C THR A 98 -13.27 -15.27 -8.83
N THR A 99 -11.95 -15.37 -8.64
CA THR A 99 -10.97 -15.15 -9.73
C THR A 99 -10.95 -16.29 -10.74
N LEU A 100 -11.24 -17.54 -10.35
CA LEU A 100 -11.43 -18.65 -11.30
C LEU A 100 -12.66 -18.42 -12.18
N ILE A 101 -13.77 -17.96 -11.60
CA ILE A 101 -15.00 -17.62 -12.35
C ILE A 101 -14.73 -16.47 -13.33
N ALA A 102 -14.11 -15.39 -12.85
CA ALA A 102 -13.74 -14.25 -13.70
C ALA A 102 -12.77 -14.66 -14.82
N GLY A 103 -11.76 -15.46 -14.50
CA GLY A 103 -10.77 -15.97 -15.45
C GLY A 103 -11.37 -16.87 -16.52
N ALA A 104 -12.35 -17.70 -16.18
CA ALA A 104 -13.05 -18.53 -17.16
C ALA A 104 -13.84 -17.66 -18.15
N GLY A 105 -14.52 -16.62 -17.64
CA GLY A 105 -15.18 -15.63 -18.48
C GLY A 105 -14.21 -14.88 -19.40
N ALA A 106 -13.04 -14.48 -18.88
CA ALA A 106 -11.98 -13.87 -19.68
C ALA A 106 -11.39 -14.81 -20.75
N ALA A 107 -11.46 -16.13 -20.53
CA ALA A 107 -11.11 -17.14 -21.53
C ALA A 107 -12.25 -17.45 -22.52
N GLY A 108 -13.38 -16.76 -22.43
CA GLY A 108 -14.56 -16.98 -23.28
C GLY A 108 -15.38 -18.22 -22.90
N VAL A 109 -15.12 -18.82 -21.73
CA VAL A 109 -15.81 -20.03 -21.25
C VAL A 109 -16.86 -19.65 -20.22
N ASN A 110 -18.10 -20.13 -20.37
CA ASN A 110 -19.12 -19.99 -19.34
C ASN A 110 -18.83 -20.95 -18.17
N PRO A 111 -18.43 -20.45 -16.98
CA PRO A 111 -18.04 -21.31 -15.87
C PRO A 111 -19.19 -22.12 -15.26
N PHE A 112 -20.44 -21.77 -15.57
CA PHE A 112 -21.64 -22.42 -15.05
C PHE A 112 -22.31 -23.38 -16.05
N ALA A 113 -21.88 -23.36 -17.31
CA ALA A 113 -22.42 -24.26 -18.33
C ALA A 113 -21.94 -25.71 -18.09
N ASP A 114 -20.67 -25.88 -17.70
CA ASP A 114 -20.06 -27.16 -17.41
C ASP A 114 -19.56 -27.25 -15.97
N ARG A 115 -19.67 -28.43 -15.34
CA ARG A 115 -19.24 -28.67 -13.95
C ARG A 115 -17.79 -28.23 -13.67
N TRP A 116 -16.93 -28.29 -14.68
CA TRP A 116 -15.50 -27.96 -14.57
C TRP A 116 -15.10 -26.74 -15.40
N GLY A 117 -16.06 -25.97 -15.94
CA GLY A 117 -15.79 -24.81 -16.80
C GLY A 117 -14.95 -23.73 -16.11
N PHE A 118 -15.07 -23.60 -14.78
CA PHE A 118 -14.25 -22.67 -13.98
C PHE A 118 -12.75 -22.97 -14.02
N LEU A 119 -12.32 -24.18 -14.39
CA LEU A 119 -10.89 -24.53 -14.51
C LEU A 119 -10.22 -23.77 -15.66
N ALA A 120 -10.98 -23.30 -16.66
CA ALA A 120 -10.46 -22.43 -17.71
C ALA A 120 -9.91 -21.10 -17.14
N GLY A 121 -10.33 -20.70 -15.94
CA GLY A 121 -9.83 -19.50 -15.27
C GLY A 121 -8.53 -19.68 -14.50
N ILE A 122 -7.96 -20.88 -14.43
CA ILE A 122 -6.70 -21.14 -13.71
C ILE A 122 -5.56 -20.21 -14.17
N PRO A 123 -5.30 -20.00 -15.47
CA PRO A 123 -4.19 -19.15 -15.90
C PRO A 123 -4.32 -17.70 -15.40
N PHE A 124 -5.52 -17.13 -15.47
CA PHE A 124 -5.80 -15.78 -14.95
C PHE A 124 -5.68 -15.73 -13.43
N SER A 125 -6.38 -16.63 -12.71
CA SER A 125 -6.42 -16.65 -11.26
C SER A 125 -5.02 -16.83 -10.67
N ALA A 126 -4.26 -17.80 -11.18
CA ALA A 126 -2.89 -18.06 -10.73
C ALA A 126 -1.96 -16.86 -10.99
N ALA A 127 -2.02 -16.25 -12.18
CA ALA A 127 -1.21 -15.07 -12.50
C ALA A 127 -1.58 -13.88 -11.60
N LEU A 128 -2.87 -13.55 -11.49
CA LEU A 128 -3.35 -12.39 -10.74
C LEU A 128 -3.05 -12.53 -9.23
N LEU A 129 -3.35 -13.69 -8.64
CA LEU A 129 -3.09 -13.93 -7.22
C LEU A 129 -1.59 -13.96 -6.91
N THR A 130 -0.76 -14.41 -7.84
CA THR A 130 0.70 -14.32 -7.69
C THR A 130 1.16 -12.88 -7.66
N ILE A 131 0.66 -12.03 -8.56
CA ILE A 131 1.03 -10.61 -8.63
C ILE A 131 0.57 -9.86 -7.36
N LEU A 132 -0.71 -9.97 -7.01
CA LEU A 132 -1.27 -9.32 -5.82
C LEU A 132 -0.66 -9.85 -4.53
N GLY A 133 -0.45 -11.17 -4.46
CA GLY A 133 0.21 -11.81 -3.33
C GLY A 133 1.64 -11.34 -3.18
N ALA A 134 2.43 -11.31 -4.26
CA ALA A 134 3.80 -10.81 -4.23
C ALA A 134 3.87 -9.35 -3.77
N HIS A 135 2.95 -8.49 -4.24
CA HIS A 135 2.83 -7.11 -3.80
C HIS A 135 2.64 -7.01 -2.28
N GLU A 136 1.64 -7.68 -1.73
CA GLU A 136 1.37 -7.63 -0.29
C GLU A 136 2.44 -8.33 0.55
N PHE A 137 3.06 -9.39 0.03
CA PHE A 137 4.20 -10.04 0.69
C PHE A 137 5.45 -9.16 0.68
N GLY A 138 5.67 -8.35 -0.35
CA GLY A 138 6.74 -7.34 -0.38
C GLY A 138 6.62 -6.36 0.80
N HIS A 139 5.40 -5.85 1.02
CA HIS A 139 5.07 -5.04 2.19
C HIS A 139 5.28 -5.78 3.50
N TYR A 140 4.75 -7.00 3.62
CA TYR A 140 4.82 -7.80 4.84
C TYR A 140 6.26 -8.14 5.24
N LEU A 141 7.10 -8.59 4.29
CA LEU A 141 8.49 -8.95 4.54
C LEU A 141 9.31 -7.72 4.95
N THR A 142 9.06 -6.58 4.33
CA THR A 142 9.75 -5.32 4.67
C THR A 142 9.29 -4.78 6.03
N CYS A 143 8.00 -4.90 6.37
CA CYS A 143 7.51 -4.65 7.72
C CYS A 143 8.26 -5.51 8.75
N ARG A 144 8.43 -6.82 8.50
CA ARG A 144 9.18 -7.72 9.40
C ARG A 144 10.64 -7.30 9.56
N ARG A 145 11.30 -6.89 8.47
CA ARG A 145 12.69 -6.39 8.49
C ARG A 145 12.82 -5.16 9.40
N HIS A 146 11.84 -4.25 9.35
CA HIS A 146 11.78 -3.04 10.17
C HIS A 146 11.10 -3.22 11.54
N ARG A 147 10.82 -4.45 11.95
CA ARG A 147 10.13 -4.79 13.21
C ARG A 147 8.75 -4.10 13.36
N VAL A 148 8.11 -3.80 12.22
CA VAL A 148 6.73 -3.31 12.16
C VAL A 148 5.78 -4.50 12.15
N VAL A 149 4.83 -4.51 13.08
CA VAL A 149 3.83 -5.59 13.18
C VAL A 149 2.76 -5.37 12.12
N ALA A 150 2.61 -6.33 11.21
CA ALA A 150 1.58 -6.33 10.18
C ALA A 150 0.82 -7.68 10.15
N THR A 151 -0.39 -7.68 9.59
CA THR A 151 -1.13 -8.92 9.32
C THR A 151 -0.57 -9.66 8.12
N LEU A 152 -0.94 -10.94 7.99
CA LEU A 152 -0.90 -11.58 6.68
C LEU A 152 -1.85 -10.87 5.71
N PRO A 153 -1.67 -11.01 4.39
CA PRO A 153 -2.54 -10.40 3.40
C PRO A 153 -4.01 -10.84 3.57
N TYR A 154 -4.92 -9.89 3.40
CA TYR A 154 -6.35 -10.12 3.23
C TYR A 154 -6.68 -9.96 1.75
N PHE A 155 -6.95 -11.06 1.07
CA PHE A 155 -7.44 -11.03 -0.30
C PHE A 155 -8.93 -10.72 -0.29
N ILE A 156 -9.37 -9.72 -1.04
CA ILE A 156 -10.76 -9.26 -1.00
C ILE A 156 -11.49 -9.82 -2.23
N PRO A 157 -12.39 -10.81 -2.07
CA PRO A 157 -13.13 -11.37 -3.19
C PRO A 157 -14.09 -10.33 -3.74
N SER A 158 -14.31 -10.37 -5.05
CA SER A 158 -15.35 -9.56 -5.70
C SER A 158 -16.37 -10.49 -6.34
N PRO A 159 -17.69 -10.31 -6.08
CA PRO A 159 -18.73 -11.07 -6.76
C PRO A 159 -18.88 -10.63 -8.24
N PHE A 160 -18.24 -9.53 -8.64
CA PHE A 160 -18.32 -9.01 -10.00
C PHE A 160 -17.36 -9.77 -10.93
N PRO A 161 -17.83 -10.19 -12.12
CA PRO A 161 -17.09 -11.11 -12.99
C PRO A 161 -15.88 -10.50 -13.69
N LEU A 162 -15.70 -9.17 -13.65
CA LEU A 162 -14.65 -8.51 -14.43
C LEU A 162 -13.24 -8.93 -13.98
N LEU A 163 -12.96 -8.88 -12.67
CA LEU A 163 -11.64 -9.19 -12.11
C LEU A 163 -11.68 -10.31 -11.08
N GLY A 164 -12.85 -10.58 -10.48
CA GLY A 164 -13.02 -11.55 -9.39
C GLY A 164 -12.37 -11.14 -8.05
N THR A 165 -11.77 -9.96 -7.95
CA THR A 165 -11.17 -9.46 -6.70
C THR A 165 -11.16 -7.93 -6.65
N PHE A 166 -11.21 -7.35 -5.45
CA PHE A 166 -10.93 -5.94 -5.20
C PHE A 166 -9.45 -5.69 -4.85
N GLY A 167 -8.61 -6.72 -4.92
CA GLY A 167 -7.20 -6.68 -4.56
C GLY A 167 -6.92 -7.43 -3.26
N ALA A 168 -5.74 -7.16 -2.71
CA ALA A 168 -5.33 -7.67 -1.41
C ALA A 168 -4.74 -6.52 -0.58
N VAL A 169 -4.82 -6.61 0.75
CA VAL A 169 -4.26 -5.60 1.66
C VAL A 169 -3.66 -6.23 2.90
N ILE A 170 -2.55 -5.69 3.39
CA ILE A 170 -2.08 -5.91 4.75
C ILE A 170 -2.57 -4.79 5.69
N ARG A 171 -2.71 -5.12 6.97
CA ARG A 171 -2.97 -4.13 8.02
C ARG A 171 -1.72 -3.96 8.87
N ILE A 172 -1.14 -2.77 8.83
CA ILE A 172 -0.08 -2.34 9.75
C ILE A 172 -0.71 -2.08 11.14
N LYS A 173 -0.15 -2.69 12.19
CA LYS A 173 -0.67 -2.70 13.56
C LYS A 173 0.21 -1.95 14.56
N SER A 174 1.42 -1.59 14.18
CA SER A 174 2.34 -0.79 15.00
C SER A 174 2.82 0.44 14.21
N PRO A 175 3.22 1.52 14.89
CA PRO A 175 3.81 2.68 14.23
C PRO A 175 5.07 2.32 13.43
N ILE A 176 5.31 3.05 12.34
CA ILE A 176 6.50 2.90 11.50
C ILE A 176 7.64 3.71 12.13
N PRO A 177 8.86 3.15 12.28
CA PRO A 177 9.90 3.76 13.11
C PRO A 177 10.53 5.03 12.50
N SER A 178 10.69 5.09 11.18
CA SER A 178 11.40 6.20 10.50
C SER A 178 10.88 6.43 9.09
N ARG A 179 11.25 7.59 8.50
CA ARG A 179 10.97 7.89 7.08
C ARG A 179 11.64 6.89 6.14
N ARG A 180 12.83 6.40 6.47
CA ARG A 180 13.50 5.36 5.69
C ARG A 180 12.69 4.06 5.67
N ALA A 181 12.22 3.60 6.83
CA ALA A 181 11.37 2.42 6.91
C ALA A 181 10.06 2.62 6.13
N LEU A 182 9.48 3.83 6.19
CA LEU A 182 8.28 4.18 5.43
C LEU A 182 8.51 4.09 3.92
N LEU A 183 9.63 4.64 3.42
CA LEU A 183 10.00 4.57 2.01
C LEU A 183 10.23 3.13 1.55
N GLU A 184 11.02 2.36 2.31
CA GLU A 184 11.34 0.98 1.97
C GLU A 184 10.08 0.11 1.94
N ILE A 185 9.17 0.27 2.92
CA ILE A 185 7.87 -0.42 2.92
C ILE A 185 7.05 0.03 1.69
N GLY A 186 6.88 1.34 1.48
CA GLY A 186 6.10 1.87 0.35
C GLY A 186 6.60 1.41 -1.02
N LEU A 187 7.91 1.21 -1.21
CA LEU A 187 8.48 0.70 -2.46
C LEU A 187 8.39 -0.82 -2.61
N ALA A 188 8.50 -1.57 -1.52
CA ALA A 188 8.66 -3.03 -1.57
C ALA A 188 7.48 -3.73 -2.24
N GLY A 189 6.25 -3.32 -1.94
CA GLY A 189 5.05 -3.91 -2.56
C GLY A 189 5.01 -3.70 -4.08
N PRO A 190 5.01 -2.45 -4.58
CA PRO A 190 5.04 -2.16 -6.01
C PRO A 190 6.16 -2.88 -6.77
N VAL A 191 7.38 -2.89 -6.23
CA VAL A 191 8.51 -3.57 -6.86
C VAL A 191 8.27 -5.08 -6.92
N ALA A 192 7.83 -5.70 -5.82
CA ALA A 192 7.54 -7.13 -5.79
C ALA A 192 6.40 -7.50 -6.76
N GLY A 193 5.33 -6.70 -6.83
CA GLY A 193 4.24 -6.89 -7.79
C GLY A 193 4.72 -6.81 -9.24
N LEU A 194 5.52 -5.79 -9.59
CA LEU A 194 6.04 -5.60 -10.94
C LEU A 194 6.96 -6.74 -11.40
N ILE A 195 7.76 -7.32 -10.50
CA ILE A 195 8.63 -8.47 -10.79
C ILE A 195 7.83 -9.64 -11.37
N PHE A 196 6.57 -9.82 -10.95
CA PHE A 196 5.69 -10.86 -11.49
C PHE A 196 4.77 -10.35 -12.61
N ALA A 197 4.29 -9.11 -12.51
CA ALA A 197 3.36 -8.54 -13.49
C ALA A 197 4.01 -8.38 -14.88
N ILE A 198 5.27 -7.96 -14.95
CA ILE A 198 5.97 -7.75 -16.23
C ILE A 198 6.18 -9.10 -16.95
N PRO A 199 6.77 -10.14 -16.35
CA PRO A 199 6.89 -11.44 -17.03
C PRO A 199 5.53 -12.05 -17.40
N ALA A 200 4.54 -11.99 -16.50
CA ALA A 200 3.19 -12.50 -16.79
C ALA A 200 2.56 -11.78 -17.98
N THR A 201 2.66 -10.44 -18.02
CA THR A 201 2.17 -9.65 -19.15
C THR A 201 2.88 -10.05 -20.44
N PHE A 202 4.21 -10.17 -20.43
CA PHE A 202 4.98 -10.52 -21.62
C PHE A 202 4.64 -11.92 -22.16
N VAL A 203 4.60 -12.93 -21.29
CA VAL A 203 4.22 -14.30 -21.66
C VAL A 203 2.77 -14.33 -22.13
N GLY A 204 1.87 -13.64 -21.42
CA GLY A 204 0.47 -13.53 -21.79
C GLY A 204 0.30 -12.91 -23.17
N LEU A 205 0.99 -11.80 -23.48
CA LEU A 205 0.93 -11.14 -24.78
C LEU A 205 1.36 -12.07 -25.91
N LYS A 206 2.39 -12.90 -25.71
CA LYS A 206 2.81 -13.90 -26.70
C LYS A 206 1.79 -15.02 -26.93
N LEU A 207 0.90 -15.26 -25.96
CA LEU A 207 -0.19 -16.23 -26.06
C LEU A 207 -1.49 -15.59 -26.58
N SER A 208 -1.55 -14.26 -26.65
CA SER A 208 -2.69 -13.51 -27.17
C SER A 208 -2.79 -13.64 -28.69
N GLN A 209 -3.98 -13.41 -29.23
CA GLN A 209 -4.23 -13.51 -30.67
C GLN A 209 -4.66 -12.15 -31.24
N PRO A 210 -4.13 -11.75 -32.41
CA PRO A 210 -4.64 -10.59 -33.12
C PRO A 210 -6.05 -10.89 -33.65
N LEU A 211 -6.94 -9.90 -33.59
CA LEU A 211 -8.30 -9.94 -34.10
C LEU A 211 -8.56 -8.69 -34.94
N GLU A 212 -9.23 -8.84 -36.07
CA GLU A 212 -9.68 -7.69 -36.87
C GLU A 212 -10.71 -6.88 -36.11
N ILE A 213 -10.56 -5.55 -36.10
CA ILE A 213 -11.46 -4.65 -35.35
C ILE A 213 -12.92 -4.82 -35.80
N GLY A 214 -13.15 -5.09 -37.09
CA GLY A 214 -14.49 -5.36 -37.63
C GLY A 214 -15.15 -6.65 -37.13
N ALA A 215 -14.38 -7.57 -36.53
CA ALA A 215 -14.87 -8.81 -35.93
C ALA A 215 -15.12 -8.68 -34.41
N ILE A 216 -14.82 -7.52 -33.81
CA ILE A 216 -15.09 -7.25 -32.40
C ILE A 216 -16.60 -7.08 -32.22
N GLY A 217 -17.25 -8.05 -31.56
CA GLY A 217 -18.68 -8.00 -31.27
C GLY A 217 -19.06 -6.84 -30.35
N GLU A 218 -20.31 -6.39 -30.47
CA GLU A 218 -20.89 -5.41 -29.55
C GLU A 218 -20.78 -5.90 -28.10
N GLY A 219 -20.15 -5.11 -27.23
CA GLY A 219 -19.95 -5.42 -25.81
C GLY A 219 -18.55 -5.88 -25.42
N ALA A 220 -17.59 -5.94 -26.35
CA ALA A 220 -16.18 -6.15 -25.99
C ALA A 220 -15.64 -4.98 -25.15
N ILE A 221 -14.90 -5.31 -24.07
CA ILE A 221 -14.29 -4.32 -23.20
C ILE A 221 -12.90 -3.98 -23.74
N THR A 222 -12.72 -2.72 -24.13
CA THR A 222 -11.41 -2.19 -24.53
C THR A 222 -10.64 -1.71 -23.31
N PHE A 223 -9.39 -2.16 -23.19
CA PHE A 223 -8.51 -1.75 -22.10
C PHE A 223 -7.62 -0.59 -22.55
N GLY A 224 -7.39 0.36 -21.66
CA GLY A 224 -6.45 1.45 -21.91
C GLY A 224 -5.01 0.95 -21.97
N ASN A 225 -4.20 1.53 -22.86
CA ASN A 225 -2.79 1.20 -22.98
C ASN A 225 -1.92 2.19 -22.20
N SER A 226 -1.13 1.69 -21.25
CA SER A 226 -0.05 2.48 -20.65
C SER A 226 1.18 2.49 -21.56
N LEU A 227 2.12 3.41 -21.34
CA LEU A 227 3.40 3.43 -22.09
C LEU A 227 4.15 2.11 -21.93
N LEU A 228 4.20 1.56 -20.71
CA LEU A 228 4.84 0.28 -20.43
C LEU A 228 4.12 -0.86 -21.17
N PHE A 229 2.79 -0.91 -21.10
CA PHE A 229 2.03 -1.98 -21.77
C PHE A 229 2.18 -1.90 -23.30
N SER A 230 2.16 -0.70 -23.87
CA SER A 230 2.40 -0.46 -25.30
C SER A 230 3.80 -0.90 -25.73
N PHE A 231 4.82 -0.57 -24.93
CA PHE A 231 6.18 -1.03 -25.16
C PHE A 231 6.25 -2.55 -25.16
N MET A 232 5.56 -3.21 -24.22
CA MET A 232 5.53 -4.67 -24.12
C MET A 232 4.79 -5.33 -25.28
N ILE A 233 3.71 -4.73 -25.79
CA ILE A 233 3.04 -5.19 -27.02
C ILE A 233 4.03 -5.17 -28.19
N ASN A 234 4.72 -4.04 -28.40
CA ASN A 234 5.71 -3.91 -29.47
C ASN A 234 6.84 -4.95 -29.32
N LEU A 235 7.33 -5.17 -28.10
CA LEU A 235 8.39 -6.13 -27.84
C LEU A 235 7.94 -7.60 -28.01
N ALA A 236 6.72 -7.92 -27.61
CA ALA A 236 6.20 -9.29 -27.61
C ALA A 236 5.69 -9.72 -28.99
N LEU A 237 5.03 -8.81 -29.72
CA LEU A 237 4.29 -9.10 -30.95
C LEU A 237 4.84 -8.38 -32.19
N GLY A 238 5.81 -7.46 -32.04
CA GLY A 238 6.33 -6.66 -33.14
C GLY A 238 5.44 -5.48 -33.54
N GLY A 239 4.45 -5.15 -32.71
CA GLY A 239 3.42 -4.15 -32.99
C GLY A 239 2.09 -4.79 -33.38
N ILE A 240 1.07 -3.96 -33.59
CA ILE A 240 -0.24 -4.39 -34.09
C ILE A 240 -0.43 -3.73 -35.47
N GLY A 241 -0.81 -4.53 -36.47
CA GLY A 241 -1.11 -3.99 -37.80
C GLY A 241 -2.34 -3.08 -37.79
N GLU A 242 -2.40 -2.14 -38.73
CA GLU A 242 -3.58 -1.28 -38.88
C GLU A 242 -4.85 -2.12 -39.08
N GLY A 243 -5.93 -1.77 -38.38
CA GLY A 243 -7.20 -2.51 -38.45
C GLY A 243 -7.29 -3.75 -37.56
N TYR A 244 -6.26 -4.06 -36.78
CA TYR A 244 -6.25 -5.16 -35.81
C TYR A 244 -6.23 -4.63 -34.36
N ASP A 245 -6.79 -5.42 -33.45
CA ASP A 245 -6.63 -5.32 -32.00
C ASP A 245 -6.18 -6.68 -31.44
N ILE A 246 -5.91 -6.78 -30.14
CA ILE A 246 -5.45 -8.01 -29.49
C ILE A 246 -6.53 -8.55 -28.56
N ILE A 247 -6.96 -9.79 -28.77
CA ILE A 247 -7.66 -10.55 -27.74
C ILE A 247 -6.63 -11.01 -26.72
N LEU A 248 -6.67 -10.39 -25.55
CA LEU A 248 -5.73 -10.71 -24.48
C LEU A 248 -5.95 -12.14 -23.96
N HIS A 249 -4.89 -12.93 -23.97
CA HIS A 249 -4.86 -14.18 -23.21
C HIS A 249 -5.12 -13.87 -21.72
N PRO A 250 -5.80 -14.74 -20.95
CA PRO A 250 -6.14 -14.45 -19.56
C PRO A 250 -4.93 -14.11 -18.67
N VAL A 251 -3.75 -14.68 -18.96
CA VAL A 251 -2.49 -14.29 -18.28
C VAL A 251 -2.06 -12.86 -18.61
N ALA A 252 -2.25 -12.40 -19.85
CA ALA A 252 -1.96 -11.02 -20.26
C ALA A 252 -2.90 -10.03 -19.56
N LEU A 253 -4.19 -10.38 -19.47
CA LEU A 253 -5.17 -9.59 -18.74
C LEU A 253 -4.80 -9.48 -17.26
N ALA A 254 -4.44 -10.59 -16.60
CA ALA A 254 -3.98 -10.57 -15.21
C ALA A 254 -2.74 -9.66 -15.03
N GLY A 255 -1.80 -9.73 -15.98
CA GLY A 255 -0.64 -8.85 -16.03
C GLY A 255 -1.01 -7.37 -16.16
N TRP A 256 -1.91 -7.02 -17.10
CA TRP A 256 -2.44 -5.67 -17.27
C TRP A 256 -3.10 -5.15 -15.98
N VAL A 257 -3.93 -5.97 -15.34
CA VAL A 257 -4.58 -5.64 -14.06
C VAL A 257 -3.52 -5.39 -12.97
N GLY A 258 -2.49 -6.24 -12.91
CA GLY A 258 -1.36 -6.07 -12.01
C GLY A 258 -0.66 -4.72 -12.19
N LEU A 259 -0.29 -4.38 -13.43
CA LEU A 259 0.32 -3.10 -13.76
C LEU A 259 -0.60 -1.92 -13.39
N TYR A 260 -1.90 -2.04 -13.65
CA TYR A 260 -2.89 -1.01 -13.32
C TYR A 260 -3.04 -0.80 -11.81
N VAL A 261 -3.19 -1.87 -11.03
CA VAL A 261 -3.29 -1.80 -9.56
C VAL A 261 -2.01 -1.24 -8.96
N THR A 262 -0.83 -1.65 -9.43
CA THR A 262 0.43 -1.05 -8.97
C THR A 262 0.50 0.44 -9.30
N ALA A 263 0.08 0.86 -10.49
CA ALA A 263 0.05 2.29 -10.86
C ALA A 263 -0.90 3.10 -9.97
N LEU A 264 -2.08 2.56 -9.65
CA LEU A 264 -3.01 3.19 -8.70
C LEU A 264 -2.39 3.31 -7.31
N ASN A 265 -1.76 2.24 -6.81
CA ASN A 265 -1.10 2.25 -5.51
C ASN A 265 0.08 3.24 -5.47
N LEU A 266 0.72 3.54 -6.60
CA LEU A 266 1.82 4.52 -6.68
C LEU A 266 1.35 5.98 -6.80
N LEU A 267 0.03 6.26 -6.82
CA LEU A 267 -0.46 7.63 -6.79
C LEU A 267 -0.02 8.33 -5.48
N PRO A 268 0.52 9.56 -5.55
CA PRO A 268 1.09 10.23 -4.39
C PRO A 268 0.01 10.88 -3.53
N GLY A 269 -0.80 10.05 -2.86
CA GLY A 269 -1.84 10.53 -1.97
C GLY A 269 -2.31 9.49 -0.95
N GLY A 270 -2.76 10.02 0.19
CA GLY A 270 -3.34 9.26 1.29
C GLY A 270 -2.47 8.14 1.84
N GLN A 271 -3.07 6.97 2.05
CA GLN A 271 -2.43 5.75 2.57
C GLN A 271 -2.03 4.77 1.46
N LEU A 272 -2.03 5.22 0.21
CA LEU A 272 -1.49 4.43 -0.89
C LEU A 272 0.04 4.33 -0.76
N ASP A 273 0.63 3.36 -1.44
CA ASP A 273 2.08 3.14 -1.45
C ASP A 273 2.84 4.39 -1.93
N GLY A 274 2.32 5.07 -2.95
CA GLY A 274 2.82 6.36 -3.44
C GLY A 274 2.68 7.48 -2.42
N GLY A 275 1.67 7.43 -1.55
CA GLY A 275 1.52 8.32 -0.40
C GLY A 275 2.62 8.11 0.64
N HIS A 276 2.97 6.85 0.94
CA HIS A 276 4.09 6.50 1.82
C HIS A 276 5.41 7.03 1.25
N ILE A 277 5.65 6.81 -0.04
CA ILE A 277 6.86 7.26 -0.75
C ILE A 277 6.93 8.80 -0.75
N ALA A 278 5.84 9.47 -1.15
CA ALA A 278 5.77 10.93 -1.20
C ALA A 278 5.96 11.55 0.19
N TYR A 279 5.38 10.96 1.24
CA TYR A 279 5.58 11.41 2.61
C TYR A 279 7.02 11.23 3.07
N ALA A 280 7.64 10.08 2.79
CA ALA A 280 9.01 9.81 3.20
C ALA A 280 10.00 10.82 2.56
N LEU A 281 9.77 11.21 1.31
CA LEU A 281 10.60 12.16 0.56
C LEU A 281 10.33 13.62 0.95
N LEU A 282 9.06 14.02 1.09
CA LEU A 282 8.65 15.42 1.21
C LEU A 282 8.23 15.83 2.63
N GLY A 283 8.06 14.86 3.53
CA GLY A 283 7.52 15.04 4.88
C GLY A 283 6.17 15.76 4.85
N ARG A 284 6.07 16.86 5.59
CA ARG A 284 4.84 17.68 5.68
C ARG A 284 4.41 18.30 4.36
N ARG A 285 5.32 18.45 3.39
CA ARG A 285 5.00 18.99 2.05
C ARG A 285 4.28 17.98 1.14
N HIS A 286 4.03 16.74 1.56
CA HIS A 286 3.22 15.79 0.79
C HIS A 286 1.75 16.24 0.63
N ARG A 287 1.21 17.02 1.58
CA ARG A 287 -0.21 17.39 1.59
C ARG A 287 -0.65 18.15 0.32
N PRO A 288 0.04 19.21 -0.15
CA PRO A 288 -0.30 19.83 -1.42
C PRO A 288 -0.17 18.87 -2.61
N VAL A 289 0.77 17.92 -2.60
CA VAL A 289 0.90 16.90 -3.66
C VAL A 289 -0.30 15.97 -3.69
N ALA A 290 -0.77 15.50 -2.53
CA ALA A 290 -1.97 14.67 -2.42
C ALA A 290 -3.24 15.42 -2.87
N LEU A 291 -3.35 16.71 -2.54
CA LEU A 291 -4.46 17.56 -3.00
C LEU A 291 -4.40 17.82 -4.51
N GLY A 292 -3.21 18.07 -5.06
CA GLY A 292 -3.01 18.20 -6.50
C GLY A 292 -3.38 16.92 -7.25
N THR A 293 -2.97 15.76 -6.71
CA THR A 293 -3.35 14.44 -7.25
C THR A 293 -4.87 14.27 -7.26
N LEU A 294 -5.54 14.59 -6.16
CA LEU A 294 -7.01 14.52 -6.08
C LEU A 294 -7.67 15.44 -7.12
N LEU A 295 -7.19 16.68 -7.27
CA LEU A 295 -7.73 17.62 -8.25
C LEU A 295 -7.57 17.07 -9.67
N VAL A 296 -6.40 16.55 -10.02
CA VAL A 296 -6.15 15.94 -11.34
C VAL A 296 -7.10 14.76 -11.58
N LEU A 297 -7.27 13.88 -10.58
CA LEU A 297 -8.21 12.75 -10.69
C LEU A 297 -9.65 13.20 -10.89
N ILE A 298 -10.10 14.27 -10.23
CA ILE A 298 -11.43 14.84 -10.43
C ILE A 298 -11.58 15.40 -11.84
N VAL A 299 -10.60 16.16 -12.33
CA VAL A 299 -10.59 16.72 -13.69
C VAL A 299 -10.61 15.62 -14.75
N LEU A 300 -9.78 14.58 -14.59
CA LEU A 300 -9.83 13.40 -15.47
C LEU A 300 -11.16 12.65 -15.35
N GLY A 301 -11.72 12.63 -14.14
CA GLY A 301 -13.02 12.06 -13.81
C GLY A 301 -14.18 12.68 -14.57
N THR A 302 -14.14 14.00 -14.74
CA THR A 302 -15.19 14.77 -15.42
C THR A 302 -14.96 14.89 -16.92
N LEU A 303 -13.70 15.01 -17.36
CA LEU A 303 -13.37 15.28 -18.76
C LEU A 303 -13.03 14.03 -19.58
N ALA A 304 -12.56 12.95 -18.95
CA ALA A 304 -12.09 11.75 -19.65
C ALA A 304 -12.89 10.49 -19.31
N SER A 305 -12.95 10.09 -18.04
CA SER A 305 -13.67 8.87 -17.64
C SER A 305 -14.06 8.88 -16.16
N GLN A 306 -15.30 8.48 -15.88
CA GLN A 306 -15.84 8.38 -14.52
C GLN A 306 -15.05 7.42 -13.60
N VAL A 307 -14.26 6.50 -14.17
CA VAL A 307 -13.37 5.61 -13.41
C VAL A 307 -12.42 6.43 -12.51
N TRP A 308 -11.95 7.59 -12.98
CA TRP A 308 -11.07 8.44 -12.18
C TRP A 308 -11.78 9.11 -11.00
N LEU A 309 -13.10 9.31 -11.07
CA LEU A 309 -13.90 9.75 -9.90
C LEU A 309 -13.97 8.65 -8.84
N VAL A 310 -14.05 7.39 -9.26
CA VAL A 310 -14.00 6.25 -8.32
C VAL A 310 -12.64 6.20 -7.63
N VAL A 311 -11.54 6.39 -8.37
CA VAL A 311 -10.18 6.46 -7.81
C VAL A 311 -10.03 7.67 -6.87
N ALA A 312 -10.56 8.84 -7.25
CA ALA A 312 -10.59 10.02 -6.38
C ALA A 312 -11.36 9.76 -5.08
N MET A 313 -12.52 9.10 -5.16
CA MET A 313 -13.30 8.71 -3.98
C MET A 313 -12.52 7.76 -3.07
N LEU A 314 -11.84 6.75 -3.63
CA LEU A 314 -10.98 5.83 -2.85
C LEU A 314 -9.86 6.59 -2.13
N LEU A 315 -9.26 7.58 -2.78
CA LEU A 315 -8.22 8.44 -2.18
C LEU A 315 -8.75 9.26 -1.00
N VAL A 316 -9.99 9.75 -1.09
CA VAL A 316 -10.65 10.49 -0.01
C VAL A 316 -10.99 9.56 1.16
N VAL A 317 -11.53 8.37 0.89
CA VAL A 317 -11.94 7.37 1.90
C VAL A 317 -10.74 6.84 2.68
N THR A 318 -9.62 6.58 2.00
CA THR A 318 -8.35 6.17 2.65
C THR A 318 -7.69 7.30 3.43
N GLY A 319 -8.16 8.54 3.24
CA GLY A 319 -7.76 9.72 3.97
C GLY A 319 -6.54 10.41 3.33
N LEU A 320 -6.63 11.72 3.10
CA LEU A 320 -5.59 12.52 2.43
C LEU A 320 -4.36 12.82 3.31
N ARG A 321 -4.37 12.42 4.58
CA ARG A 321 -3.27 12.65 5.52
C ARG A 321 -2.57 11.34 5.82
N HIS A 322 -1.26 11.34 5.65
CA HIS A 322 -0.44 10.21 6.05
C HIS A 322 -0.07 10.29 7.55
N PRO A 323 -0.20 9.20 8.34
CA PRO A 323 0.27 9.18 9.73
C PRO A 323 1.80 9.30 9.79
N PRO A 324 2.37 10.24 10.57
CA PRO A 324 3.82 10.40 10.66
C PRO A 324 4.50 9.18 11.30
N PRO A 325 5.74 8.83 10.89
CA PRO A 325 6.55 7.82 11.58
C PRO A 325 6.99 8.29 12.97
N LEU A 326 7.47 7.37 13.82
CA LEU A 326 7.96 7.67 15.18
C LEU A 326 9.10 8.69 15.18
N ASN A 327 10.03 8.58 14.25
CA ASN A 327 11.03 9.59 13.96
C ASN A 327 10.69 10.31 12.66
N ASP A 328 10.06 11.48 12.77
CA ASP A 328 9.75 12.36 11.63
C ASP A 328 10.76 13.51 11.46
N ILE A 329 11.88 13.48 12.21
CA ILE A 329 12.90 14.53 12.20
C ILE A 329 14.05 14.14 11.26
N THR A 330 14.55 12.91 11.37
CA THR A 330 15.66 12.43 10.54
C THR A 330 15.23 12.35 9.06
N PRO A 331 15.89 13.08 8.13
CA PRO A 331 15.68 12.94 6.70
C PRO A 331 16.20 11.58 6.19
N LEU A 332 16.02 11.28 4.91
CA LEU A 332 16.47 10.00 4.34
C LEU A 332 18.00 9.86 4.30
N ASP A 333 18.71 10.99 4.29
CA ASP A 333 20.16 11.07 4.04
C ASP A 333 21.02 10.89 5.31
N GLY A 334 20.39 10.77 6.48
CA GLY A 334 21.03 10.76 7.80
C GLY A 334 21.01 12.13 8.46
#